data_AF-A0A961HNJ0-F1
#
_entry.id   AF-A0A961HNJ0-F1
#
_cell.length_a   1.000
_cell.length_b   1.000
_cell.length_c   1.000
_cell.angle_alpha   90.00
_cell.angle_beta   90.00
_cell.angle_gamma   90.00
#
_symmetry.space_group_name_H-M   'P 1'
#
loop_
_entity.id
_entity.type
_entity.pdbx_description
1 polymer ?
#
loop_
_entity_poly.entity_id
_entity_poly.type
_entity_poly.pdbx_seq_one_letter_code
_entity_poly.pdbx_strand_id
1 'polypeptide(L)'
;MSFSPEFREQMVELFLSYKGQKNLSQVARENGIGAETLRNWVKKYQEANPVEDKPLTISERARLEQLERENQELRLEREFLGKATAFFAKKYR
;
A
#
# COMPACT_ATOMS: atom_id res chain seq x y z
N MET A 1 -1.18 -2.32 -34.14
CA MET A 1 -2.23 -1.63 -33.36
C MET A 1 -1.58 -0.93 -32.19
N SER A 2 -1.65 0.40 -32.13
CA SER A 2 -1.08 1.19 -31.04
C SER A 2 -2.20 1.52 -30.05
N PHE A 3 -2.00 1.23 -28.76
CA PHE A 3 -2.92 1.65 -27.72
C PHE A 3 -2.86 3.17 -27.55
N SER A 4 -4.00 3.80 -27.28
CA SER A 4 -4.05 5.25 -27.04
C SER A 4 -3.26 5.62 -25.76
N PRO A 5 -2.70 6.82 -25.66
CA PRO A 5 -1.98 7.27 -24.46
C PRO A 5 -2.84 7.16 -23.19
N GLU A 6 -4.11 7.55 -23.27
CA GLU A 6 -5.05 7.57 -22.16
C GLU A 6 -5.34 6.15 -21.64
N PHE A 7 -5.38 5.18 -22.54
CA PHE A 7 -5.54 3.78 -22.15
C PHE A 7 -4.29 3.25 -21.44
N ARG A 8 -3.09 3.64 -21.88
CA ARG A 8 -1.84 3.23 -21.23
C ARG A 8 -1.75 3.78 -19.80
N GLU A 9 -2.09 5.05 -19.62
CA GLU A 9 -2.10 5.69 -18.30
C GLU A 9 -3.11 5.01 -17.37
N GLN A 10 -4.35 4.80 -17.82
CA GLN A 10 -5.36 4.09 -17.04
C GLN A 10 -4.90 2.70 -16.62
N MET A 11 -4.24 1.95 -17.50
CA MET A 11 -3.75 0.60 -17.18
C MET A 11 -2.61 0.62 -16.16
N VAL A 12 -1.73 1.60 -16.22
CA VAL A 12 -0.65 1.76 -15.23
C VAL A 12 -1.23 2.21 -13.88
N GLU A 13 -2.16 3.16 -13.87
CA GLU A 13 -2.82 3.65 -12.66
C GLU A 13 -3.62 2.54 -11.97
N LEU A 14 -4.37 1.75 -12.75
CA LEU A 14 -5.08 0.58 -12.26
C LEU A 14 -4.12 -0.42 -11.60
N PHE A 15 -2.97 -0.71 -12.24
CA PHE A 15 -1.97 -1.60 -11.66
C PHE A 15 -1.44 -1.06 -10.31
N LEU A 16 -1.11 0.24 -10.24
CA LEU A 16 -0.61 0.88 -9.02
C LEU A 16 -1.67 0.90 -7.90
N SER A 17 -2.96 1.03 -8.23
CA SER A 17 -4.05 1.03 -7.25
C SER A 17 -4.16 -0.28 -6.46
N TYR A 18 -3.69 -1.40 -7.03
CA TYR A 18 -3.71 -2.70 -6.35
C TYR A 18 -2.66 -2.80 -5.24
N LYS A 19 -1.73 -1.84 -5.09
CA LYS A 19 -0.74 -1.80 -4.00
C LYS A 19 -0.02 -3.14 -3.76
N GLY A 20 0.31 -3.87 -4.83
CA GLY A 20 0.98 -5.18 -4.76
C GLY A 20 0.07 -6.39 -4.50
N GLN A 21 -1.24 -6.21 -4.38
CA GLN A 21 -2.20 -7.32 -4.24
C GLN A 21 -2.33 -8.19 -5.51
N LYS A 22 -2.07 -7.59 -6.68
CA LYS A 22 -2.06 -8.28 -7.97
C LYS A 22 -0.70 -8.17 -8.63
N ASN A 23 -0.27 -9.26 -9.27
CA ASN A 23 0.94 -9.23 -10.10
C ASN A 23 0.63 -8.65 -11.49
N LEU A 24 1.67 -8.11 -12.14
CA LEU A 24 1.53 -7.43 -13.42
C LEU A 24 0.98 -8.34 -14.54
N SER A 25 1.34 -9.63 -14.52
CA SER A 25 0.87 -10.59 -15.52
C SER A 25 -0.62 -10.89 -15.39
N GLN A 26 -1.15 -10.91 -14.17
CA GLN A 26 -2.56 -11.08 -13.88
C GLN A 26 -3.36 -9.87 -14.38
N VAL A 27 -2.93 -8.65 -14.03
CA VAL A 27 -3.60 -7.42 -14.50
C VAL A 27 -3.56 -7.35 -16.03
N ALA A 28 -2.45 -7.73 -16.65
CA ALA A 28 -2.35 -7.72 -18.10
C ALA A 28 -3.33 -8.70 -18.76
N ARG A 29 -3.39 -9.94 -18.24
CA ARG A 29 -4.31 -10.98 -18.73
C ARG A 29 -5.78 -10.59 -18.58
N GLU A 30 -6.16 -10.03 -17.43
CA GLU A 30 -7.54 -9.60 -17.15
C GLU A 30 -8.01 -8.49 -18.11
N ASN A 31 -7.08 -7.69 -18.64
CA ASN A 31 -7.37 -6.56 -19.52
C ASN A 31 -6.99 -6.83 -20.99
N GLY A 32 -6.69 -8.08 -21.35
CA GLY A 32 -6.41 -8.48 -22.74
C GLY A 32 -5.13 -7.86 -23.34
N ILE A 33 -4.19 -7.41 -22.50
CA ILE A 33 -2.91 -6.84 -22.91
C ILE A 33 -1.76 -7.81 -22.62
N GLY A 34 -0.70 -7.70 -23.42
CA GLY A 34 0.53 -8.47 -23.19
C GLY A 34 1.22 -8.03 -21.89
N ALA A 35 1.70 -8.98 -21.09
CA ALA A 35 2.42 -8.68 -19.85
C ALA A 35 3.67 -7.82 -20.09
N GLU A 36 4.42 -8.09 -21.17
CA GLU A 36 5.58 -7.29 -21.55
C GLU A 36 5.19 -5.84 -21.92
N THR A 37 4.03 -5.68 -22.55
CA THR A 37 3.49 -4.37 -22.94
C THR A 37 3.17 -3.53 -21.70
N LEU A 38 2.44 -4.10 -20.74
CA LEU A 38 2.12 -3.41 -19.49
C LEU A 38 3.39 -3.13 -18.67
N ARG A 39 4.35 -4.06 -18.66
CA ARG A 39 5.65 -3.88 -17.98
C ARG A 39 6.40 -2.67 -18.54
N ASN A 40 6.45 -2.53 -19.85
CA ASN A 40 7.10 -1.38 -20.50
C ASN A 40 6.40 -0.06 -20.17
N TRP A 41 5.08 -0.04 -20.05
CA TRP A 41 4.34 1.16 -19.66
C TRP A 41 4.58 1.54 -18.21
N VAL A 42 4.54 0.57 -17.28
CA VAL A 42 4.85 0.80 -15.86
C VAL A 42 6.28 1.30 -15.71
N LYS A 43 7.24 0.72 -16.43
CA LYS A 43 8.65 1.18 -16.40
C LYS A 43 8.78 2.62 -16.87
N LYS A 44 8.19 2.98 -18.02
CA LYS A 44 8.19 4.36 -18.51
C LYS A 44 7.51 5.34 -17.55
N TYR A 45 6.43 4.90 -16.91
CA TYR A 45 5.75 5.70 -15.91
C TYR A 45 6.63 5.94 -14.68
N GLN A 46 7.37 4.94 -14.20
CA GLN A 46 8.32 5.07 -13.10
C GLN A 46 9.52 5.95 -13.46
N GLU A 47 10.00 5.88 -14.70
CA GLU A 47 11.07 6.77 -15.21
C GLU A 47 10.60 8.23 -15.30
N ALA A 48 9.34 8.46 -15.71
CA ALA A 48 8.74 9.79 -15.78
C ALA A 48 8.29 10.33 -14.42
N ASN A 49 7.91 9.44 -13.50
CA ASN A 49 7.51 9.73 -12.13
C ASN A 49 8.47 9.00 -11.19
N PRO A 50 9.72 9.46 -11.07
CA PRO A 50 10.63 8.91 -10.09
C PRO A 50 9.96 9.05 -8.73
N VAL A 51 9.69 7.91 -8.08
CA VAL A 51 9.35 7.92 -6.67
C VAL A 51 10.59 8.48 -6.00
N GLU A 52 10.52 9.75 -5.61
CA GLU A 52 11.51 10.31 -4.72
C GLU A 52 11.38 9.50 -3.42
N ASP A 53 12.24 8.49 -3.27
CA ASP A 53 12.62 7.94 -1.98
C ASP A 53 13.39 9.06 -1.26
N LYS A 54 12.66 10.13 -0.94
CA LYS A 54 13.19 11.28 -0.23
C LYS A 54 13.55 10.72 1.13
N PRO A 55 14.85 10.71 1.50
CA PRO A 55 15.22 10.27 2.83
C PRO A 55 14.43 11.13 3.82
N LEU A 56 13.69 10.47 4.72
CA LEU A 56 12.91 11.17 5.74
C LEU A 56 13.78 12.23 6.38
N THR A 57 13.30 13.47 6.38
CA THR A 57 13.93 14.56 7.12
C THR A 57 14.03 14.18 8.60
N ILE A 58 14.94 14.80 9.34
CA ILE A 58 15.09 14.55 10.78
C ILE A 58 13.75 14.72 11.52
N SER A 59 12.94 15.72 11.10
CA SER A 59 11.61 15.97 11.64
C SER A 59 10.61 14.84 11.32
N GLU A 60 10.60 14.34 10.09
CA GLU A 60 9.73 13.22 9.71
C GLU A 60 10.11 11.92 10.42
N ARG A 61 11.41 11.66 10.63
CA ARG A 61 11.88 10.51 11.44
C ARG A 61 11.44 10.61 12.88
N ALA A 62 11.63 11.77 13.51
CA ALA A 62 11.20 12.00 14.89
C ALA A 62 9.68 11.83 15.06
N ARG A 63 8.91 12.34 14.09
CA ARG A 63 7.45 12.15 14.06
C ARG A 63 7.08 10.68 13.88
N LEU A 64 7.80 9.94 13.03
CA LEU A 64 7.57 8.51 12.82
C LEU A 64 7.84 7.71 14.10
N GLU A 65 8.97 7.95 14.77
CA GLU A 65 9.28 7.31 16.06
C GLU A 65 8.22 7.61 17.13
N GLN A 66 7.72 8.85 17.17
CA GLN A 66 6.64 9.23 18.08
C GLN A 66 5.35 8.45 17.76
N LEU A 67 4.96 8.38 16.50
CA LEU A 67 3.77 7.63 16.07
C LEU A 67 3.91 6.13 16.38
N GLU A 68 5.10 5.56 16.19
CA GLU A 68 5.34 4.15 16.50
C GLU A 68 5.21 3.85 18.00
N ARG A 69 5.74 4.73 18.86
CA ARG A 69 5.57 4.62 20.32
C ARG A 69 4.09 4.72 20.71
N GLU A 70 3.39 5.72 20.21
CA GLU A 70 1.96 5.90 20.48
C GLU A 70 1.14 4.69 20.01
N ASN A 71 1.47 4.13 18.84
CA ASN A 71 0.79 2.93 18.34
C ASN A 71 1.03 1.71 19.24
N GLN A 72 2.24 1.55 19.79
CA GLN A 72 2.55 0.48 20.73
C GLN A 72 1.77 0.64 22.04
N GLU A 73 1.74 1.85 22.61
CA GLU A 73 0.98 2.14 23.83
C GLU A 73 -0.52 1.87 23.65
N LEU A 74 -1.11 2.35 22.55
CA LEU A 74 -2.51 2.11 22.23
C LEU A 74 -2.83 0.62 22.07
N ARG A 75 -1.92 -0.18 21.49
CA ARG A 75 -2.09 -1.62 21.37
C ARG A 75 -2.10 -2.31 22.73
N LEU A 76 -1.19 -1.93 23.62
CA LEU A 76 -1.11 -2.47 24.97
C LEU A 76 -2.37 -2.12 25.78
N GLU A 77 -2.85 -0.88 25.69
CA GLU A 77 -4.08 -0.45 26.36
C GLU A 77 -5.29 -1.21 25.84
N ARG A 78 -5.41 -1.35 24.51
CA ARG A 78 -6.47 -2.16 23.90
C ARG A 78 -6.43 -3.61 24.40
N GLU A 79 -5.25 -4.21 24.48
CA GLU A 79 -5.10 -5.58 24.98
C GLU A 79 -5.47 -5.68 26.46
N PHE A 80 -5.05 -4.74 27.29
CA PHE A 80 -5.41 -4.68 28.70
C PHE A 80 -6.93 -4.56 28.90
N LEU A 81 -7.58 -3.64 28.19
CA LEU A 81 -9.03 -3.47 28.21
C LEU A 81 -9.75 -4.73 27.70
N GLY A 82 -9.23 -5.37 26.65
CA GLY A 82 -9.72 -6.65 26.14
C GLY A 82 -9.64 -7.76 27.20
N LYS A 83 -8.54 -7.84 27.95
CA LYS A 83 -8.39 -8.81 29.06
C LYS A 83 -9.32 -8.48 30.23
N ALA A 84 -9.46 -7.21 30.59
CA ALA A 84 -10.34 -6.75 31.67
C ALA A 84 -11.81 -7.06 31.36
N THR A 85 -12.28 -6.71 30.15
CA THR A 85 -13.63 -7.02 29.67
C THR A 85 -13.89 -8.52 29.66
N ALA A 86 -12.95 -9.34 29.16
CA ALA A 86 -13.07 -10.79 29.20
C ALA A 86 -13.13 -11.34 30.64
N PHE A 87 -12.32 -10.81 31.55
CA PHE A 87 -12.34 -11.18 32.97
C PHE A 87 -13.70 -10.89 33.62
N PHE A 88 -14.23 -9.68 33.42
CA PHE A 88 -15.53 -9.31 33.99
C PHE A 88 -16.70 -10.08 33.35
N ALA A 89 -16.68 -10.30 32.03
CA ALA A 89 -17.68 -11.13 31.35
C ALA A 89 -17.68 -12.58 31.86
N LYS A 90 -16.53 -13.13 32.25
CA LYS A 90 -16.43 -14.46 32.86
C LYS A 90 -16.91 -14.49 34.32
N LYS A 91 -16.68 -13.41 35.09
CA LYS A 91 -17.03 -13.32 36.51
C LYS A 91 -18.52 -13.04 36.76
N TYR A 92 -19.18 -12.33 35.83
CA TYR A 92 -20.59 -11.95 35.95
C TYR A 92 -21.50 -12.70 34.97
N ARG A 93 -21.13 -13.92 34.60
CA ARG A 93 -21.98 -14.84 33.84
C ARG A 93 -22.84 -15.68 34.76
#